data_AF-T1FFJ6-F1
#
_entry.id   AF-T1FFJ6-F1
#
_cell.length_a   1.000
_cell.length_b   1.000
_cell.length_c   1.000
_cell.angle_alpha   90.00
_cell.angle_beta   90.00
_cell.angle_gamma   90.00
#
_symmetry.space_group_name_H-M   'P 1'
#
loop_
_entity.id
_entity.type
_entity.pdbx_description
1 polymer ?
#
loop_
_entity_poly.entity_id
_entity_poly.type
_entity_poly.pdbx_seq_one_letter_code
_entity_poly.pdbx_strand_id
1 'polypeptide(L)'
;MDFFFSSLKEEHVHFVSGHDGSDPFDVMLTVFSAPLAVFLCRCLLPSECTTGPRHLLNGKYAFLNFFVEYLILVATVLLSITYFSDMNLNFYLIISCVGIPWALLSKLLSPKHLKVERIGDDEDSHYRDGHARTTNNESNRPNNVEKPSYISVHRSYVNIATAICILAVDFKVFPRRFCKTETYGCSLMDVGVGSFIVSNAIVSREARGVTKRLGLRRLLKTVLSTWPLILLGMGRLLTLKSINYHEVVSEYGVHWNFFFTLAFVKITYNVQLLSFFMLADVLSYYLDLYRNVTNEWPREPRLLAAINGNGLFFFLLSNLLTGLINMSYDVIHASDLVGMLILFIYTYVLSMVAYSMHSHHVKIKFW
;
A
#
# COMPACT_ATOMS: atom_id res chain seq x y z
N MET A 1 -9.50 21.87 31.87
CA MET A 1 -8.90 20.99 30.85
C MET A 1 -9.91 20.64 29.77
N ASP A 2 -11.13 20.22 30.10
CA ASP A 2 -12.13 19.83 29.10
C ASP A 2 -12.49 20.91 28.07
N PHE A 3 -12.57 22.18 28.48
CA PHE A 3 -12.83 23.31 27.57
C PHE A 3 -11.68 23.57 26.58
N PHE A 4 -10.43 23.37 27.00
CA PHE A 4 -9.25 23.53 26.14
C PHE A 4 -9.13 22.36 25.14
N PHE A 5 -9.46 21.14 25.58
CA PHE A 5 -9.54 19.99 24.68
C PHE A 5 -10.72 20.09 23.72
N SER A 6 -11.86 20.70 24.10
CA SER A 6 -12.97 20.91 23.16
C SER A 6 -12.62 21.98 22.13
N SER A 7 -11.96 23.07 22.51
CA SER A 7 -11.58 24.12 21.55
C SER A 7 -10.55 23.62 20.53
N LEU A 8 -9.53 22.88 20.97
CA LEU A 8 -8.55 22.27 20.05
C LEU A 8 -9.19 21.25 19.09
N LYS A 9 -10.25 20.55 19.53
CA LYS A 9 -11.00 19.63 18.69
C LYS A 9 -11.83 20.36 17.63
N GLU A 10 -12.52 21.44 18.01
CA GLU A 10 -13.29 22.25 17.06
C GLU A 10 -12.37 22.90 16.02
N GLU A 11 -11.21 23.40 16.46
CA GLU A 11 -10.17 23.92 15.57
C GLU A 11 -9.67 22.85 14.60
N HIS A 12 -9.43 21.62 15.10
CA HIS A 12 -9.04 20.50 14.25
C HIS A 12 -10.10 20.15 13.20
N VAL A 13 -11.37 20.06 13.58
CA VAL A 13 -12.46 19.76 12.66
C VAL A 13 -12.54 20.83 11.58
N HIS A 14 -12.55 22.11 11.97
CA HIS A 14 -12.55 23.23 11.03
C HIS A 14 -11.34 23.23 10.11
N PHE A 15 -10.18 22.75 10.58
CA PHE A 15 -8.95 22.67 9.80
C PHE A 15 -8.98 21.57 8.71
N VAL A 16 -9.81 20.53 8.86
CA VAL A 16 -9.88 19.40 7.91
C VAL A 16 -11.18 19.35 7.10
N SER A 17 -12.22 20.10 7.48
CA SER A 17 -13.53 20.15 6.83
C SER A 17 -13.67 21.27 5.78
N GLY A 18 -14.73 21.20 4.96
CA GLY A 18 -15.13 22.28 4.06
C GLY A 18 -14.28 22.44 2.80
N HIS A 19 -13.69 21.34 2.32
CA HIS A 19 -12.80 21.34 1.16
C HIS A 19 -13.50 20.82 -0.11
N ASP A 20 -13.31 21.55 -1.21
CA ASP A 20 -13.90 21.29 -2.53
C ASP A 20 -12.99 20.44 -3.45
N GLY A 21 -11.97 19.78 -2.89
CA GLY A 21 -11.03 18.92 -3.62
C GLY A 21 -10.11 19.64 -4.61
N SER A 22 -9.54 18.88 -5.54
CA SER A 22 -8.69 19.37 -6.64
C SER A 22 -9.19 18.90 -8.01
N ASP A 23 -8.53 19.39 -9.06
CA ASP A 23 -8.73 18.86 -10.41
C ASP A 23 -8.24 17.39 -10.50
N PRO A 24 -8.93 16.51 -11.25
CA PRO A 24 -8.50 15.12 -11.44
C PRO A 24 -7.08 14.97 -11.97
N PHE A 25 -6.60 15.90 -12.80
CA PHE A 25 -5.24 15.90 -13.31
C PHE A 25 -4.20 16.09 -12.20
N ASP A 26 -4.48 16.94 -11.22
CA ASP A 26 -3.57 17.17 -10.08
C ASP A 26 -3.45 15.93 -9.19
N VAL A 27 -4.57 15.25 -8.94
CA VAL A 27 -4.57 13.96 -8.22
C VAL A 27 -3.80 12.89 -9.03
N MET A 28 -4.04 12.81 -10.34
CA MET A 28 -3.34 11.85 -11.21
C MET A 28 -1.83 12.12 -11.24
N LEU A 29 -1.42 13.39 -11.35
CA LEU A 29 -0.03 13.80 -11.31
C LEU A 29 0.62 13.44 -9.98
N THR A 30 -0.08 13.60 -8.86
CA THR A 30 0.42 13.21 -7.54
C THR A 30 0.57 11.69 -7.41
N VAL A 31 -0.40 10.92 -7.90
CA VAL A 31 -0.34 9.44 -7.91
C VAL A 31 0.79 8.92 -8.82
N PHE A 32 1.21 9.69 -9.83
CA PHE A 32 2.33 9.35 -10.71
C PHE A 32 3.69 9.24 -9.99
N SER A 33 3.83 9.79 -8.79
CA SER A 33 5.03 9.61 -7.95
C SER A 33 5.35 8.13 -7.69
N ALA A 34 4.34 7.28 -7.56
CA ALA A 34 4.49 5.85 -7.31
C ALA A 34 5.18 5.08 -8.45
N PRO A 35 4.67 5.09 -9.70
CA PRO A 35 5.37 4.42 -10.81
C PRO A 35 6.74 5.04 -11.10
N LEU A 36 6.91 6.36 -10.92
CA LEU A 36 8.19 7.03 -11.06
C LEU A 36 9.21 6.51 -10.04
N ALA A 37 8.81 6.37 -8.78
CA ALA A 37 9.65 5.82 -7.72
C ALA A 37 10.11 4.38 -8.01
N VAL A 38 9.24 3.52 -8.53
CA VAL A 38 9.65 2.16 -8.98
C VAL A 38 10.66 2.25 -10.11
N PHE A 39 10.39 3.08 -11.11
CA PHE A 39 11.30 3.26 -12.25
C PHE A 39 12.68 3.71 -11.78
N LEU A 40 12.75 4.72 -10.90
CA LEU A 40 13.99 5.19 -10.30
C LEU A 40 14.69 4.09 -9.49
N CYS A 41 13.95 3.30 -8.71
CA CYS A 41 14.51 2.20 -7.93
C CYS A 41 15.19 1.17 -8.85
N ARG A 42 14.60 0.84 -10.01
CA ARG A 42 15.20 -0.06 -11.02
C ARG A 42 16.39 0.56 -11.75
N CYS A 43 16.38 1.88 -11.89
CA CYS A 43 17.42 2.64 -12.56
C CYS A 43 18.66 2.82 -11.68
N LEU A 44 18.47 3.02 -10.37
CA LEU A 44 19.53 3.35 -9.42
C LEU A 44 20.12 2.12 -8.72
N LEU A 45 19.34 1.06 -8.51
CA LEU A 45 19.79 -0.14 -7.81
C LEU A 45 19.97 -1.33 -8.77
N PRO A 46 21.08 -2.08 -8.67
CA PRO A 46 21.26 -3.33 -9.39
C PRO A 46 20.13 -4.33 -9.11
N SER A 47 19.84 -5.17 -10.10
CA SER A 47 18.79 -6.19 -10.00
C SER A 47 19.04 -7.19 -8.87
N GLU A 48 20.31 -7.42 -8.54
CA GLU A 48 20.79 -8.25 -7.46
C GLU A 48 20.41 -7.63 -6.11
N CYS A 49 20.54 -6.32 -5.93
CA CYS A 49 20.18 -5.62 -4.69
C CYS A 49 18.66 -5.63 -4.43
N THR A 50 17.86 -5.46 -5.48
CA THR A 50 16.40 -5.35 -5.34
C THR A 50 15.68 -6.69 -5.41
N THR A 51 16.19 -7.65 -6.19
CA THR A 51 15.49 -8.92 -6.52
C THR A 51 16.35 -10.18 -6.41
N GLY A 52 17.60 -10.05 -5.98
CA GLY A 52 18.55 -11.17 -5.89
C GLY A 52 18.23 -12.20 -4.79
N PRO A 53 18.91 -13.36 -4.80
CA PRO A 53 18.70 -14.45 -3.85
C PRO A 53 18.89 -14.01 -2.39
N ARG A 54 18.04 -14.50 -1.47
CA ARG A 54 18.02 -14.06 -0.06
C ARG A 54 19.36 -14.21 0.67
N HIS A 55 20.13 -15.25 0.36
CA HIS A 55 21.41 -15.54 1.02
C HIS A 55 22.50 -14.49 0.71
N LEU A 56 22.49 -13.86 -0.47
CA LEU A 56 23.44 -12.82 -0.86
C LEU A 56 23.18 -11.47 -0.19
N LEU A 57 21.96 -11.28 0.34
CA LEU A 57 21.47 -9.96 0.74
C LEU A 57 21.15 -9.84 2.23
N ASN A 58 21.22 -10.92 3.00
CA ASN A 58 21.29 -10.90 4.46
C ASN A 58 22.68 -10.49 4.99
N GLY A 59 23.59 -10.05 4.11
CA GLY A 59 24.93 -9.59 4.47
C GLY A 59 24.98 -8.17 5.07
N LYS A 60 26.20 -7.65 5.23
CA LYS A 60 26.52 -6.34 5.86
C LYS A 60 25.77 -5.12 5.29
N TYR A 61 25.22 -5.22 4.07
CA TYR A 61 24.57 -4.10 3.36
C TYR A 61 23.03 -4.16 3.34
N ALA A 62 22.40 -5.12 4.05
CA ALA A 62 20.94 -5.27 4.07
C ALA A 62 20.22 -3.98 4.52
N PHE A 63 20.70 -3.36 5.60
CA PHE A 63 20.16 -2.11 6.13
C PHE A 63 20.34 -0.95 5.16
N LEU A 64 21.51 -0.82 4.55
CA LEU A 64 21.79 0.24 3.56
C LEU A 64 20.87 0.11 2.35
N ASN A 65 20.69 -1.12 1.85
CA ASN A 65 19.79 -1.38 0.73
C ASN A 65 18.33 -1.07 1.09
N PHE A 66 17.87 -1.47 2.28
CA PHE A 66 16.55 -1.07 2.79
C PHE A 66 16.42 0.46 2.86
N PHE A 67 17.42 1.17 3.39
CA PHE A 67 17.39 2.62 3.51
C PHE A 67 17.31 3.30 2.15
N VAL A 68 18.08 2.83 1.16
CA VAL A 68 18.01 3.36 -0.21
C VAL A 68 16.66 3.03 -0.87
N GLU A 69 16.15 1.80 -0.71
CA GLU A 69 14.79 1.44 -1.17
C GLU A 69 13.73 2.34 -0.52
N TYR A 70 13.84 2.64 0.78
CA TYR A 70 12.95 3.55 1.49
C TYR A 70 13.00 4.98 0.91
N LEU A 71 14.20 5.53 0.71
CA LEU A 71 14.38 6.87 0.15
C LEU A 71 13.78 6.99 -1.25
N ILE A 72 13.94 5.95 -2.09
CA ILE A 72 13.43 6.00 -3.46
C ILE A 72 11.92 5.70 -3.51
N LEU A 73 11.46 4.67 -2.78
CA LEU A 73 10.09 4.15 -2.93
C LEU A 73 9.07 4.88 -2.06
N VAL A 74 9.44 5.25 -0.84
CA VAL A 74 8.51 5.85 0.14
C VAL A 74 8.73 7.35 0.25
N ALA A 75 9.97 7.81 0.39
CA ALA A 75 10.23 9.24 0.56
C ALA A 75 9.88 10.08 -0.67
N THR A 76 10.07 9.55 -1.90
CA THR A 76 9.63 10.25 -3.12
C THR A 76 8.11 10.48 -3.14
N VAL A 77 7.33 9.49 -2.72
CA VAL A 77 5.86 9.61 -2.63
C VAL A 77 5.46 10.58 -1.52
N LEU A 78 6.10 10.47 -0.35
CA LEU A 78 5.87 11.41 0.77
C LEU A 78 6.12 12.85 0.34
N LEU A 79 7.28 13.13 -0.24
CA LEU A 79 7.69 14.46 -0.69
C LEU A 79 6.76 15.03 -1.77
N SER A 80 6.28 14.19 -2.68
CA SER A 80 5.34 14.60 -3.73
C SER A 80 3.96 14.97 -3.17
N ILE A 81 3.45 14.19 -2.21
CA ILE A 81 2.12 14.42 -1.63
C ILE A 81 2.11 15.64 -0.69
N THR A 82 3.26 15.96 -0.07
CA THR A 82 3.37 17.06 0.90
C THR A 82 4.09 18.27 0.32
N TYR A 83 5.41 18.32 0.45
CA TYR A 83 6.22 19.52 0.24
C TYR A 83 6.28 19.98 -1.21
N PHE A 84 6.39 19.05 -2.17
CA PHE A 84 6.48 19.36 -3.60
C PHE A 84 5.13 19.30 -4.32
N SER A 85 4.02 19.21 -3.59
CA SER A 85 2.68 19.06 -4.17
C SER A 85 2.31 20.15 -5.18
N ASP A 86 2.68 21.41 -4.92
CA ASP A 86 2.44 22.54 -5.83
C ASP A 86 3.36 22.55 -7.07
N MET A 87 4.48 21.83 -7.00
CA MET A 87 5.54 21.81 -8.00
C MET A 87 5.85 20.37 -8.45
N ASN A 88 4.85 19.47 -8.43
CA ASN A 88 5.02 18.04 -8.65
C ASN A 88 5.74 17.74 -9.98
N LEU A 89 5.34 18.43 -11.05
CA LEU A 89 5.97 18.26 -12.36
C LEU A 89 7.47 18.61 -12.33
N ASN A 90 7.83 19.75 -11.73
CA ASN A 90 9.23 20.18 -11.61
C ASN A 90 10.04 19.19 -10.77
N PHE A 91 9.48 18.72 -9.66
CA PHE A 91 10.09 17.70 -8.81
C PHE A 91 10.38 16.42 -9.59
N TYR A 92 9.41 15.91 -10.37
CA TYR A 92 9.59 14.71 -11.18
C TYR A 92 10.61 14.89 -12.30
N LEU A 93 10.62 16.06 -12.96
CA LEU A 93 11.60 16.37 -13.99
C LEU A 93 13.01 16.39 -13.41
N ILE A 94 13.23 17.04 -12.26
CA ILE A 94 14.54 17.09 -11.60
C ILE A 94 15.04 15.69 -11.25
N ILE A 95 14.21 14.86 -10.59
CA ILE A 95 14.63 13.52 -10.19
C ILE A 95 14.87 12.63 -11.42
N SER A 96 14.06 12.75 -12.47
CA SER A 96 14.24 11.99 -13.71
C SER A 96 15.53 12.40 -14.44
N CYS A 97 15.83 13.70 -14.49
CA CYS A 97 17.06 14.23 -15.08
C CYS A 97 18.33 13.78 -14.38
N VAL A 98 18.27 13.44 -13.08
CA VAL A 98 19.41 12.87 -12.34
C VAL A 98 19.43 11.35 -12.43
N GLY A 99 18.27 10.70 -12.25
CA GLY A 99 18.14 9.25 -12.17
C GLY A 99 18.38 8.53 -13.49
N ILE A 100 17.90 9.08 -14.61
CA ILE A 100 18.03 8.44 -15.93
C ILE A 100 19.51 8.44 -16.38
N PRO A 101 20.25 9.56 -16.36
CA PRO A 101 21.67 9.54 -16.72
C PRO A 101 22.50 8.64 -15.82
N TRP A 102 22.22 8.60 -14.51
CA TRP A 102 22.89 7.67 -13.59
C TRP A 102 22.63 6.20 -13.97
N ALA A 103 21.40 5.86 -14.34
CA ALA A 103 21.05 4.50 -14.77
C ALA A 103 21.76 4.09 -16.06
N LEU A 104 21.88 5.03 -17.01
CA LEU A 104 22.60 4.80 -18.26
C LEU A 104 24.11 4.65 -18.00
N LEU A 105 24.68 5.50 -17.14
CA LEU A 105 26.09 5.46 -16.76
C LEU A 105 26.42 4.17 -16.01
N SER A 106 25.62 3.78 -15.03
CA SER A 106 25.83 2.55 -14.25
C SER A 106 25.75 1.30 -15.13
N LYS A 107 24.82 1.25 -16.10
CA LYS A 107 24.76 0.15 -17.08
C LYS A 107 25.95 0.16 -18.06
N LEU A 108 26.45 1.34 -18.43
CA LEU A 108 27.63 1.47 -19.30
C LEU A 108 28.92 1.06 -18.58
N LEU A 109 29.03 1.40 -17.30
CA LEU A 109 30.17 1.07 -16.43
C LEU A 109 30.09 -0.36 -15.86
N SER A 110 28.92 -1.01 -15.92
CA SER A 110 28.76 -2.37 -15.43
C SER A 110 29.60 -3.33 -16.28
N PRO A 111 30.57 -4.05 -15.70
CA PRO A 111 31.34 -5.05 -16.44
C PRO A 111 30.38 -6.12 -16.97
N LYS A 112 30.40 -6.37 -18.29
CA LYS A 112 29.53 -7.35 -18.98
C LYS A 112 29.79 -8.81 -18.61
N HIS A 113 30.45 -9.11 -17.50
CA HIS A 113 30.88 -10.45 -17.14
C HIS A 113 30.35 -10.85 -15.77
N LEU A 114 29.28 -11.65 -15.77
CA LEU A 114 29.22 -12.97 -15.14
C LEU A 114 27.80 -13.51 -15.35
N LYS A 115 27.63 -14.39 -16.35
CA LYS A 115 26.54 -15.37 -16.32
C LYS A 115 26.77 -16.19 -15.06
N VAL A 116 26.03 -15.88 -13.99
CA VAL A 116 25.92 -16.80 -12.86
C VAL A 116 25.13 -17.98 -13.38
N GLU A 117 25.84 -19.07 -13.63
CA GLU A 117 25.26 -20.39 -13.85
C GLU A 117 24.42 -20.71 -12.60
N ARG A 118 23.10 -20.84 -12.78
CA ARG A 118 22.17 -21.18 -11.71
C ARG A 118 22.46 -22.62 -11.28
N ILE A 119 23.30 -22.81 -10.28
CA ILE A 119 23.36 -24.07 -9.52
C ILE A 119 22.04 -24.18 -8.76
N GLY A 120 21.37 -25.32 -8.93
CA GLY A 120 19.94 -25.52 -8.69
C GLY A 120 19.41 -25.03 -7.34
N ASP A 121 18.24 -24.39 -7.40
CA ASP A 121 17.35 -24.12 -6.27
C ASP A 121 16.68 -25.43 -5.76
N ASP A 122 17.44 -26.50 -5.55
CA ASP A 122 16.90 -27.81 -5.11
C ASP A 122 16.72 -27.90 -3.58
N GLU A 123 17.30 -27.01 -2.78
CA GLU A 123 17.25 -27.12 -1.30
C GLU A 123 16.01 -26.50 -0.63
N ASP A 124 15.22 -25.66 -1.32
CA ASP A 124 13.96 -25.12 -0.77
C ASP A 124 12.79 -26.14 -0.81
N SER A 125 13.04 -27.35 -1.33
CA SER A 125 12.05 -28.43 -1.44
C SER A 125 11.97 -29.34 -0.20
N HIS A 126 12.94 -29.30 0.71
CA HIS A 126 13.07 -30.35 1.75
C HIS A 126 12.41 -30.07 3.11
N TYR A 127 11.81 -28.90 3.35
CA TYR A 127 11.14 -28.60 4.63
C TYR A 127 9.60 -28.63 4.58
N ARG A 128 9.04 -29.33 3.59
CA ARG A 128 7.59 -29.52 3.44
C ARG A 128 7.10 -30.93 3.75
N ASP A 129 7.96 -31.81 4.25
CA ASP A 129 7.60 -33.21 4.49
C ASP A 129 7.70 -33.54 5.99
N GLY A 130 6.54 -33.48 6.64
CA GLY A 130 6.42 -33.74 8.07
C GLY A 130 4.98 -33.73 8.56
N HIS A 131 4.03 -34.21 7.74
CA HIS A 131 2.72 -34.78 8.14
C HIS A 131 1.76 -34.80 6.94
N ALA A 132 1.90 -35.79 6.04
CA ALA A 132 0.79 -36.28 5.21
C ALA A 132 1.15 -37.61 4.53
N ARG A 133 1.31 -38.69 5.31
CA ARG A 133 1.11 -40.03 4.75
C ARG A 133 -0.38 -40.24 4.58
N THR A 134 -0.91 -40.10 3.36
CA THR A 134 -1.70 -41.15 2.67
C THR A 134 -2.31 -40.63 1.35
N THR A 135 -2.22 -41.51 0.35
CA THR A 135 -3.02 -41.62 -0.87
C THR A 135 -2.84 -40.60 -2.00
N ASN A 136 -2.06 -41.06 -2.99
CA ASN A 136 -2.11 -40.77 -4.42
C ASN A 136 -3.47 -40.27 -4.92
N ASN A 137 -3.46 -39.07 -5.49
CA ASN A 137 -4.25 -38.70 -6.68
C ASN A 137 -3.65 -37.41 -7.26
N GLU A 138 -2.64 -37.58 -8.10
CA GLU A 138 -2.12 -36.55 -8.98
C GLU A 138 -3.11 -36.34 -10.14
N SER A 139 -3.90 -35.28 -10.07
CA SER A 139 -4.49 -34.56 -11.22
C SER A 139 -5.42 -33.46 -10.71
N ASN A 140 -4.83 -32.30 -10.38
CA ASN A 140 -5.47 -30.97 -10.25
C ASN A 140 -4.81 -30.16 -9.12
N ARG A 141 -3.54 -29.79 -9.29
CA ARG A 141 -3.06 -28.54 -8.68
C ARG A 141 -3.16 -27.48 -9.78
N PRO A 142 -3.99 -26.43 -9.66
CA PRO A 142 -3.95 -25.34 -10.61
C PRO A 142 -2.54 -24.78 -10.56
N ASN A 143 -1.89 -24.66 -11.73
CA ASN A 143 -0.60 -24.00 -11.88
C ASN A 143 -0.57 -22.77 -10.97
N ASN A 144 0.44 -22.68 -10.10
CA ASN A 144 0.70 -21.49 -9.29
C ASN A 144 1.07 -20.38 -10.29
N VAL A 145 0.06 -19.73 -10.86
CA VAL A 145 0.25 -18.58 -11.74
C VAL A 145 0.97 -17.55 -10.89
N GLU A 146 2.25 -17.32 -11.18
CA GLU A 146 3.02 -16.25 -10.58
C GLU A 146 2.21 -14.97 -10.73
N LYS A 147 1.87 -14.35 -9.60
CA LYS A 147 1.07 -13.12 -9.61
C LYS A 147 1.86 -12.07 -10.37
N PRO A 148 1.25 -11.35 -11.32
CA PRO A 148 1.99 -10.36 -12.03
C PRO A 148 2.36 -9.23 -11.07
N SER A 149 3.65 -8.89 -11.09
CA SER A 149 4.31 -8.00 -10.13
C SER A 149 3.64 -6.62 -10.00
N TYR A 150 3.05 -6.09 -11.07
CA TYR A 150 2.42 -4.76 -11.06
C TYR A 150 1.22 -4.66 -10.14
N ILE A 151 0.40 -5.72 -10.02
CA ILE A 151 -0.74 -5.72 -9.08
C ILE A 151 -0.17 -5.60 -7.68
N SER A 152 0.86 -6.39 -7.36
CA SER A 152 1.51 -6.38 -6.05
C SER A 152 2.13 -5.02 -5.71
N VAL A 153 2.79 -4.39 -6.69
CA VAL A 153 3.34 -3.03 -6.58
C VAL A 153 2.24 -2.00 -6.34
N HIS A 154 1.16 -2.00 -7.13
CA HIS A 154 0.02 -1.10 -6.93
C HIS A 154 -0.57 -1.25 -5.53
N ARG A 155 -0.80 -2.48 -5.07
CA ARG A 155 -1.32 -2.73 -3.71
C ARG A 155 -0.41 -2.18 -2.62
N SER A 156 0.91 -2.28 -2.82
CA SER A 156 1.90 -1.75 -1.88
C SER A 156 1.84 -0.24 -1.81
N TYR A 157 1.75 0.45 -2.95
CA TYR A 157 1.64 1.91 -2.98
C TYR A 157 0.33 2.42 -2.43
N VAL A 158 -0.78 1.72 -2.64
CA VAL A 158 -2.04 2.08 -2.00
C VAL A 158 -1.88 2.05 -0.47
N ASN A 159 -1.25 1.01 0.11
CA ASN A 159 -0.99 0.97 1.55
C ASN A 159 -0.03 2.09 2.02
N ILE A 160 1.04 2.37 1.28
CA ILE A 160 2.01 3.43 1.60
C ILE A 160 1.33 4.81 1.56
N ALA A 161 0.64 5.12 0.47
CA ALA A 161 -0.05 6.39 0.27
C ALA A 161 -1.16 6.58 1.32
N THR A 162 -1.93 5.52 1.63
CA THR A 162 -2.89 5.55 2.74
C THR A 162 -2.21 5.87 4.06
N ALA A 163 -1.12 5.16 4.40
CA ALA A 163 -0.40 5.39 5.67
C ALA A 163 0.15 6.82 5.77
N ILE A 164 0.66 7.40 4.68
CA ILE A 164 1.09 8.80 4.61
C ILE A 164 -0.11 9.72 4.84
N CYS A 165 -1.17 9.58 4.05
CA CYS A 165 -2.30 10.51 4.04
C CYS A 165 -3.06 10.55 5.37
N ILE A 166 -3.22 9.40 6.07
CA ILE A 166 -3.96 9.35 7.33
C ILE A 166 -3.29 10.12 8.46
N LEU A 167 -1.97 10.34 8.41
CA LEU A 167 -1.26 11.17 9.38
C LEU A 167 -0.97 12.58 8.82
N ALA A 168 -0.63 12.68 7.52
CA ALA A 168 -0.24 13.95 6.92
C ALA A 168 -1.37 14.99 6.98
N VAL A 169 -2.63 14.57 6.87
CA VAL A 169 -3.80 15.46 6.92
C VAL A 169 -3.86 16.35 8.16
N ASP A 170 -3.31 15.85 9.27
CA ASP A 170 -3.29 16.55 10.54
C ASP A 170 -2.22 17.66 10.59
N PHE A 171 -1.28 17.68 9.64
CA PHE A 171 -0.20 18.66 9.52
C PHE A 171 -0.45 19.67 8.41
N LYS A 172 -0.08 20.94 8.64
CA LYS A 172 -0.17 22.05 7.65
C LYS A 172 0.54 21.78 6.33
N VAL A 173 1.62 21.01 6.35
CA VAL A 173 2.39 20.63 5.15
C VAL A 173 1.59 19.78 4.16
N PHE A 174 0.49 19.15 4.59
CA PHE A 174 -0.39 18.43 3.69
C PHE A 174 -1.37 19.40 3.00
N PRO A 175 -1.40 19.43 1.66
CA PRO A 175 -2.28 20.31 0.90
C PRO A 175 -3.75 20.00 1.17
N ARG A 176 -4.51 21.04 1.51
CA ARG A 176 -5.94 20.92 1.82
C ARG A 176 -6.78 20.40 0.64
N ARG A 177 -6.35 20.66 -0.59
CA ARG A 177 -7.01 20.16 -1.81
C ARG A 177 -6.99 18.62 -1.94
N PHE A 178 -6.11 17.94 -1.20
CA PHE A 178 -6.04 16.48 -1.15
C PHE A 178 -6.84 15.86 0.01
N CYS A 179 -7.38 16.68 0.91
CA CYS A 179 -8.33 16.25 1.94
C CYS A 179 -9.64 15.77 1.30
N LYS A 180 -10.43 15.02 2.06
CA LYS A 180 -11.75 14.54 1.63
C LYS A 180 -12.61 15.69 1.12
N THR A 181 -13.33 15.42 0.03
CA THR A 181 -14.26 16.38 -0.58
C THR A 181 -15.62 16.32 0.10
N GLU A 182 -16.29 17.47 0.26
CA GLU A 182 -17.66 17.52 0.80
C GLU A 182 -18.73 17.75 -0.27
N THR A 183 -18.40 18.46 -1.35
CA THR A 183 -19.37 19.01 -2.32
C THR A 183 -19.07 18.58 -3.76
N TYR A 184 -17.91 18.97 -4.29
CA TYR A 184 -17.45 18.74 -5.66
C TYR A 184 -15.93 18.48 -5.69
N GLY A 185 -15.39 18.17 -6.87
CA GLY A 185 -13.96 17.94 -7.07
C GLY A 185 -13.51 16.47 -6.91
N CYS A 186 -12.19 16.26 -6.98
CA CYS A 186 -11.54 14.96 -6.77
C CYS A 186 -10.44 15.13 -5.72
N SER A 187 -10.37 14.25 -4.71
CA SER A 187 -9.28 14.27 -3.74
C SER A 187 -8.44 13.00 -3.77
N LEU A 188 -7.19 13.12 -3.30
CA LEU A 188 -6.29 11.98 -3.12
C LEU A 188 -6.84 10.99 -2.08
N MET A 189 -7.51 11.47 -1.03
CA MET A 189 -8.12 10.62 -0.01
C MET A 189 -9.27 9.78 -0.55
N ASP A 190 -10.11 10.36 -1.42
CA ASP A 190 -11.25 9.65 -2.03
C ASP A 190 -10.75 8.60 -3.03
N VAL A 191 -9.77 8.97 -3.88
CA VAL A 191 -9.08 8.03 -4.79
C VAL A 191 -8.38 6.93 -4.00
N GLY A 192 -7.81 7.23 -2.84
CA GLY A 192 -7.16 6.27 -1.95
C GLY A 192 -8.13 5.20 -1.45
N VAL A 193 -9.31 5.60 -0.97
CA VAL A 193 -10.37 4.68 -0.51
C VAL A 193 -10.83 3.76 -1.64
N GLY A 194 -11.11 4.31 -2.82
CA GLY A 194 -11.50 3.53 -4.01
C GLY A 194 -10.40 2.55 -4.44
N SER A 195 -9.15 3.02 -4.50
CA SER A 195 -7.99 2.21 -4.87
C SER A 195 -7.73 1.09 -3.86
N PHE A 196 -7.96 1.31 -2.57
CA PHE A 196 -7.82 0.30 -1.52
C PHE A 196 -8.85 -0.83 -1.67
N ILE A 197 -10.09 -0.49 -2.03
CA ILE A 197 -11.15 -1.47 -2.29
C ILE A 197 -10.80 -2.29 -3.54
N VAL A 198 -10.45 -1.62 -4.65
CA VAL A 198 -10.10 -2.27 -5.93
C VAL A 198 -8.87 -3.18 -5.78
N SER A 199 -7.83 -2.68 -5.12
CA SER A 199 -6.60 -3.40 -4.77
C SER A 199 -6.87 -4.74 -4.08
N ASN A 200 -7.80 -4.76 -3.13
CA ASN A 200 -8.18 -5.98 -2.41
C ASN A 200 -9.16 -6.87 -3.19
N ALA A 201 -10.04 -6.26 -3.99
CA ALA A 201 -10.99 -6.99 -4.83
C ALA A 201 -10.28 -7.80 -5.92
N ILE A 202 -9.28 -7.24 -6.60
CA ILE A 202 -8.55 -7.89 -7.71
C ILE A 202 -7.80 -9.15 -7.24
N VAL A 203 -7.29 -9.18 -6.01
CA VAL A 203 -6.56 -10.34 -5.47
C VAL A 203 -7.44 -11.36 -4.73
N SER A 204 -8.73 -11.08 -4.65
CA SER A 204 -9.70 -11.98 -4.02
C SER A 204 -9.69 -13.36 -4.70
N ARG A 205 -10.16 -14.40 -3.99
CA ARG A 205 -10.21 -15.75 -4.56
C ARG A 205 -11.26 -15.83 -5.67
N GLU A 206 -12.25 -14.96 -5.59
CA GLU A 206 -13.40 -14.84 -6.46
C GLU A 206 -13.02 -14.18 -7.79
N ALA A 207 -12.25 -13.08 -7.75
CA ALA A 207 -11.72 -12.42 -8.94
C ALA A 207 -10.79 -13.32 -9.78
N ARG A 208 -10.11 -14.28 -9.14
CA ARG A 208 -9.22 -15.23 -9.83
C ARG A 208 -9.94 -16.41 -10.50
N GLY A 209 -11.28 -16.42 -10.52
CA GLY A 209 -12.06 -17.46 -11.19
C GLY A 209 -11.92 -18.86 -10.59
N VAL A 210 -11.26 -18.99 -9.43
CA VAL A 210 -11.02 -20.27 -8.75
C VAL A 210 -12.33 -20.92 -8.29
N THR A 211 -13.43 -20.15 -8.23
CA THR A 211 -14.67 -20.63 -7.62
C THR A 211 -15.90 -20.24 -8.44
N LYS A 212 -16.46 -21.21 -9.18
CA LYS A 212 -17.49 -20.97 -10.21
C LYS A 212 -18.97 -21.02 -9.77
N ARG A 213 -19.31 -21.49 -8.57
CA ARG A 213 -20.72 -21.63 -8.12
C ARG A 213 -21.10 -20.78 -6.91
N LEU A 214 -22.18 -20.02 -7.00
CA LEU A 214 -22.83 -19.34 -5.89
C LEU A 214 -23.51 -20.38 -4.97
N GLY A 215 -23.41 -20.24 -3.65
CA GLY A 215 -24.04 -21.18 -2.70
C GLY A 215 -24.12 -20.62 -1.28
N LEU A 216 -25.20 -20.94 -0.56
CA LEU A 216 -25.50 -20.41 0.78
C LEU A 216 -24.37 -20.68 1.80
N ARG A 217 -23.77 -21.87 1.76
CA ARG A 217 -22.60 -22.21 2.60
C ARG A 217 -21.40 -21.30 2.35
N ARG A 218 -21.25 -20.75 1.13
CA ARG A 218 -20.19 -19.78 0.82
C ARG A 218 -20.50 -18.41 1.39
N LEU A 219 -21.74 -17.93 1.23
CA LEU A 219 -22.15 -16.66 1.83
C LEU A 219 -21.91 -16.67 3.34
N LEU A 220 -22.27 -17.78 4.02
CA LEU A 220 -21.97 -17.98 5.44
C LEU A 220 -20.47 -17.97 5.74
N LYS A 221 -19.64 -18.63 4.92
CA LYS A 221 -18.18 -18.62 5.08
C LYS A 221 -17.58 -17.23 4.87
N THR A 222 -18.06 -16.47 3.89
CA THR A 222 -17.61 -15.10 3.64
C THR A 222 -17.99 -14.20 4.80
N VAL A 223 -19.27 -14.21 5.22
CA VAL A 223 -19.75 -13.45 6.38
C VAL A 223 -18.93 -13.80 7.62
N LEU A 224 -18.70 -15.09 7.86
CA LEU A 224 -17.86 -15.53 8.97
C LEU A 224 -16.43 -15.01 8.81
N SER A 225 -15.85 -14.98 7.61
CA SER A 225 -14.50 -14.43 7.36
C SER A 225 -14.40 -12.90 7.44
N THR A 226 -15.53 -12.21 7.56
CA THR A 226 -15.60 -10.75 7.67
C THR A 226 -15.62 -10.29 9.13
N TRP A 227 -15.72 -11.21 10.09
CA TRP A 227 -15.73 -10.93 11.52
C TRP A 227 -14.63 -9.98 12.03
N PRO A 228 -13.36 -10.02 11.56
CA PRO A 228 -12.32 -9.13 12.09
C PRO A 228 -12.59 -7.67 11.72
N LEU A 229 -13.12 -7.42 10.51
CA LEU A 229 -13.48 -6.08 10.05
C LEU A 229 -14.66 -5.53 10.85
N ILE A 230 -15.64 -6.38 11.15
CA ILE A 230 -16.79 -5.99 11.99
C ILE A 230 -16.31 -5.64 13.40
N LEU A 231 -15.42 -6.46 13.99
CA LEU A 231 -14.86 -6.16 15.31
C LEU A 231 -14.05 -4.86 15.33
N LEU A 232 -13.22 -4.61 14.31
CA LEU A 232 -12.49 -3.35 14.19
C LEU A 232 -13.44 -2.16 14.05
N GLY A 233 -14.50 -2.30 13.26
CA GLY A 233 -15.53 -1.28 13.09
C GLY A 233 -16.29 -1.00 14.40
N MET A 234 -16.64 -2.04 15.15
CA MET A 234 -17.27 -1.92 16.47
C MET A 234 -16.32 -1.29 17.49
N GLY A 235 -15.05 -1.70 17.51
CA GLY A 235 -14.02 -1.11 18.37
C GLY A 235 -13.88 0.38 18.14
N ARG A 236 -13.78 0.81 16.87
CA ARG A 236 -13.74 2.23 16.49
C ARG A 236 -14.99 2.99 16.95
N LEU A 237 -16.19 2.42 16.75
CA LEU A 237 -17.43 3.07 17.17
C LEU A 237 -17.49 3.25 18.70
N LEU A 238 -17.11 2.22 19.45
CA LEU A 238 -17.08 2.26 20.91
C LEU A 238 -16.06 3.30 21.42
N THR A 239 -14.87 3.35 20.84
CA THR A 239 -13.85 4.32 21.26
C THR A 239 -14.30 5.76 20.98
N LEU A 240 -14.84 6.04 19.78
CA LEU A 240 -15.31 7.38 19.42
C LEU A 240 -16.46 7.87 20.31
N LYS A 241 -17.45 7.00 20.56
CA LYS A 241 -18.55 7.31 21.48
C LYS A 241 -18.07 7.48 22.92
N SER A 242 -17.12 6.67 23.38
CA SER A 242 -16.59 6.79 24.76
C SER A 242 -15.80 8.08 24.99
N ILE A 243 -15.18 8.63 23.95
CA ILE A 243 -14.33 9.83 24.01
C ILE A 243 -15.15 11.10 23.68
N ASN A 244 -16.45 10.97 23.39
CA ASN A 244 -17.31 12.05 22.88
C ASN A 244 -16.61 12.82 21.75
N TYR A 245 -15.99 12.08 20.82
CA TYR A 245 -15.31 12.67 19.68
C TYR A 245 -16.36 13.16 18.66
N HIS A 246 -16.18 14.36 18.12
CA HIS A 246 -17.12 14.90 17.13
C HIS A 246 -16.94 14.15 15.81
N GLU A 247 -17.90 13.30 15.47
CA GLU A 247 -17.88 12.55 14.23
C GLU A 247 -18.39 13.44 13.10
N VAL A 248 -17.61 13.56 12.02
CA VAL A 248 -18.03 14.25 10.81
C VAL A 248 -19.09 13.37 10.12
N VAL A 249 -20.36 13.66 10.42
CA VAL A 249 -21.52 12.85 9.99
C VAL A 249 -21.61 12.77 8.46
N SER A 250 -21.11 13.77 7.73
CA SER A 250 -21.08 13.79 6.26
C SER A 250 -20.20 12.70 5.65
N GLU A 251 -19.20 12.16 6.37
CA GLU A 251 -18.29 11.15 5.80
C GLU A 251 -18.94 9.76 5.66
N TYR A 252 -19.44 9.24 6.77
CA TYR A 252 -20.01 7.88 6.85
C TYR A 252 -21.35 7.84 7.60
N GLY A 253 -21.71 8.91 8.32
CA GLY A 253 -22.82 8.91 9.27
C GLY A 253 -22.38 8.51 10.69
N VAL A 254 -23.31 8.63 11.65
CA VAL A 254 -23.05 8.55 13.10
C VAL A 254 -22.59 7.17 13.60
N HIS A 255 -22.86 6.10 12.86
CA HIS A 255 -22.55 4.74 13.33
C HIS A 255 -21.74 3.93 12.32
N TRP A 256 -21.54 4.47 11.12
CA TRP A 256 -20.86 3.78 10.05
C TRP A 256 -19.40 4.25 9.98
N ASN A 257 -18.51 3.37 9.55
CA ASN A 257 -17.11 3.73 9.34
C ASN A 257 -16.50 2.87 8.22
N PHE A 258 -15.28 3.22 7.84
CA PHE A 258 -14.56 2.56 6.76
C PHE A 258 -14.45 1.02 6.92
N PHE A 259 -14.31 0.49 8.14
CA PHE A 259 -14.25 -0.96 8.35
C PHE A 259 -15.59 -1.64 8.05
N PHE A 260 -16.71 -0.99 8.38
CA PHE A 260 -18.04 -1.47 7.99
C PHE A 260 -18.27 -1.38 6.49
N THR A 261 -17.77 -0.34 5.82
CA THR A 261 -17.77 -0.25 4.35
C THR A 261 -16.99 -1.41 3.73
N LEU A 262 -15.78 -1.72 4.22
CA LEU A 262 -15.00 -2.88 3.74
C LEU A 262 -15.74 -4.20 3.99
N ALA A 263 -16.36 -4.36 5.15
CA ALA A 263 -17.15 -5.53 5.48
C ALA A 263 -18.35 -5.70 4.53
N PHE A 264 -19.07 -4.60 4.28
CA PHE A 264 -20.21 -4.57 3.37
C PHE A 264 -19.79 -4.91 1.94
N VAL A 265 -18.78 -4.22 1.40
CA VAL A 265 -18.24 -4.52 0.06
C VAL A 265 -17.82 -5.98 -0.04
N LYS A 266 -17.17 -6.52 1.00
CA LYS A 266 -16.74 -7.93 1.04
C LYS A 266 -17.91 -8.91 0.93
N ILE A 267 -19.03 -8.58 1.55
CA ILE A 267 -20.24 -9.40 1.52
C ILE A 267 -20.98 -9.23 0.19
N THR A 268 -21.13 -8.00 -0.32
CA THR A 268 -21.92 -7.70 -1.51
C THR A 268 -21.25 -8.10 -2.82
N TYR A 269 -19.93 -8.06 -2.93
CA TYR A 269 -19.26 -8.51 -4.17
C TYR A 269 -19.51 -10.00 -4.44
N ASN A 270 -19.82 -10.79 -3.41
CA ASN A 270 -20.20 -12.20 -3.57
C ASN A 270 -21.62 -12.35 -4.14
N VAL A 271 -22.47 -11.32 -4.04
CA VAL A 271 -23.84 -11.28 -4.55
C VAL A 271 -23.90 -10.77 -6.00
N GLN A 272 -22.93 -9.93 -6.41
CA GLN A 272 -22.79 -9.45 -7.79
C GLN A 272 -21.61 -10.11 -8.50
N LEU A 273 -21.94 -11.15 -9.25
CA LEU A 273 -21.06 -11.76 -10.22
C LEU A 273 -20.89 -10.79 -11.42
N LEU A 274 -19.64 -10.46 -11.76
CA LEU A 274 -19.18 -10.30 -13.15
C LEU A 274 -19.81 -9.18 -14.02
N SER A 275 -19.67 -7.91 -13.63
CA SER A 275 -19.87 -6.82 -14.59
C SER A 275 -19.01 -5.58 -14.31
N PHE A 276 -17.68 -5.72 -14.31
CA PHE A 276 -16.77 -4.59 -14.60
C PHE A 276 -15.32 -5.02 -14.92
N PHE A 277 -15.11 -6.16 -15.59
CA PHE A 277 -13.76 -6.63 -15.95
C PHE A 277 -13.17 -5.96 -17.21
N MET A 278 -13.65 -4.76 -17.60
CA MET A 278 -13.20 -4.12 -18.85
C MET A 278 -11.87 -3.35 -18.75
N LEU A 279 -11.41 -3.00 -17.54
CA LEU A 279 -10.13 -2.30 -17.35
C LEU A 279 -8.96 -3.23 -17.02
N ALA A 280 -9.23 -4.36 -16.34
CA ALA A 280 -8.20 -5.35 -16.02
C ALA A 280 -7.76 -6.14 -17.26
N ASP A 281 -8.68 -6.38 -18.20
CA ASP A 281 -8.40 -7.12 -19.45
C ASP A 281 -7.55 -6.31 -20.45
N VAL A 282 -7.72 -4.98 -20.47
CA VAL A 282 -6.90 -4.08 -21.31
C VAL A 282 -5.49 -3.92 -20.74
N LEU A 283 -5.37 -3.86 -19.41
CA LEU A 283 -4.07 -3.84 -18.73
C LEU A 283 -3.37 -5.20 -18.82
N SER A 284 -4.10 -6.32 -18.74
CA SER A 284 -3.51 -7.65 -18.95
C SER A 284 -3.09 -7.87 -20.40
N TYR A 285 -3.80 -7.32 -21.39
CA TYR A 285 -3.41 -7.38 -22.80
C TYR A 285 -2.09 -6.62 -23.09
N TYR A 286 -1.95 -5.40 -22.55
CA TYR A 286 -0.71 -4.62 -22.68
C TYR A 286 0.50 -5.29 -22.01
N LEU A 287 0.26 -6.14 -21.01
CA LEU A 287 1.30 -6.78 -20.21
C LEU A 287 1.56 -8.24 -20.61
N ASP A 288 0.60 -8.93 -21.21
CA ASP A 288 0.85 -10.16 -21.97
C ASP A 288 1.74 -9.86 -23.18
N LEU A 289 1.62 -8.66 -23.79
CA LEU A 289 2.57 -8.18 -24.79
C LEU A 289 4.00 -8.03 -24.21
N TYR A 290 4.15 -7.52 -22.98
CA TYR A 290 5.45 -7.45 -22.30
C TYR A 290 5.99 -8.85 -21.91
N ARG A 291 5.12 -9.72 -21.40
CA ARG A 291 5.42 -11.12 -21.03
C ARG A 291 5.92 -11.92 -22.23
N ASN A 292 5.29 -11.75 -23.39
CA ASN A 292 5.69 -12.41 -24.63
C ASN A 292 7.10 -12.00 -25.11
N VAL A 293 7.62 -10.86 -24.62
CA VAL A 293 8.98 -10.39 -24.94
C VAL A 293 10.02 -10.87 -23.93
N THR A 294 9.68 -11.00 -22.64
CA THR A 294 10.66 -11.26 -21.56
C THR A 294 10.58 -12.62 -20.91
N ASN A 295 9.55 -13.44 -21.17
CA ASN A 295 9.30 -14.77 -20.59
C ASN A 295 9.25 -14.88 -19.05
N GLU A 296 9.53 -13.81 -18.30
CA GLU A 296 9.49 -13.75 -16.83
C GLU A 296 8.81 -12.44 -16.37
N TRP A 297 8.06 -12.49 -15.26
CA TRP A 297 7.52 -11.29 -14.63
C TRP A 297 8.60 -10.56 -13.83
N PRO A 298 8.76 -9.23 -13.96
CA PRO A 298 9.77 -8.49 -13.21
C PRO A 298 9.45 -8.51 -11.72
N ARG A 299 10.25 -9.20 -10.89
CA ARG A 299 10.04 -9.32 -9.42
C ARG A 299 9.96 -7.96 -8.74
N GLU A 300 8.98 -7.72 -7.88
CA GLU A 300 8.82 -6.47 -7.13
C GLU A 300 10.00 -6.18 -6.18
N PRO A 301 10.32 -4.90 -5.87
CA PRO A 301 11.28 -4.55 -4.82
C PRO A 301 10.88 -5.13 -3.46
N ARG A 302 11.89 -5.40 -2.62
CA ARG A 302 11.69 -6.13 -1.36
C ARG A 302 10.85 -5.37 -0.36
N LEU A 303 11.03 -4.05 -0.24
CA LEU A 303 10.22 -3.22 0.63
C LEU A 303 8.72 -3.29 0.25
N LEU A 304 8.41 -3.27 -1.05
CA LEU A 304 7.03 -3.41 -1.51
C LEU A 304 6.48 -4.82 -1.22
N ALA A 305 7.27 -5.87 -1.47
CA ALA A 305 6.92 -7.24 -1.12
C ALA A 305 6.67 -7.42 0.40
N ALA A 306 7.45 -6.72 1.23
CA ALA A 306 7.34 -6.73 2.68
C ALA A 306 6.03 -6.10 3.15
N ILE A 307 5.70 -4.91 2.63
CA ILE A 307 4.45 -4.21 2.94
C ILE A 307 3.24 -5.02 2.47
N ASN A 308 3.26 -5.56 1.25
CA ASN A 308 2.16 -6.37 0.74
C ASN A 308 2.00 -7.72 1.47
N GLY A 309 3.09 -8.25 2.03
CA GLY A 309 3.09 -9.49 2.79
C GLY A 309 2.13 -9.50 3.98
N ASN A 310 1.95 -8.34 4.62
CA ASN A 310 1.09 -8.15 5.78
C ASN A 310 0.25 -6.85 5.68
N GLY A 311 -0.35 -6.58 4.51
CA GLY A 311 -0.99 -5.29 4.21
C GLY A 311 -2.06 -4.82 5.21
N LEU A 312 -2.90 -5.73 5.75
CA LEU A 312 -3.82 -5.36 6.85
C LEU A 312 -3.05 -4.89 8.08
N PHE A 313 -2.10 -5.67 8.54
CA PHE A 313 -1.36 -5.35 9.75
C PHE A 313 -0.65 -4.01 9.59
N PHE A 314 -0.06 -3.75 8.41
CA PHE A 314 0.51 -2.44 8.07
C PHE A 314 -0.51 -1.31 8.21
N PHE A 315 -1.73 -1.49 7.66
CA PHE A 315 -2.82 -0.53 7.79
C PHE A 315 -3.29 -0.33 9.24
N LEU A 316 -3.38 -1.37 10.05
CA LEU A 316 -3.76 -1.22 11.47
C LEU A 316 -2.67 -0.54 12.27
N LEU A 317 -1.42 -0.91 12.03
CA LEU A 317 -0.26 -0.30 12.68
C LEU A 317 -0.16 1.19 12.33
N SER A 318 -0.42 1.56 11.07
CA SER A 318 -0.43 2.95 10.63
C SER A 318 -1.51 3.75 11.38
N ASN A 319 -2.76 3.25 11.44
CA ASN A 319 -3.84 3.92 12.18
C ASN A 319 -3.53 4.05 13.68
N LEU A 320 -2.94 3.03 14.29
CA LEU A 320 -2.57 3.05 15.71
C LEU A 320 -1.48 4.11 15.98
N LEU A 321 -0.42 4.13 15.15
CA LEU A 321 0.67 5.10 15.29
C LEU A 321 0.20 6.53 15.00
N THR A 322 -0.71 6.75 14.05
CA THR A 322 -1.36 8.05 13.84
C THR A 322 -2.06 8.52 15.11
N GLY A 323 -2.88 7.66 15.72
CA GLY A 323 -3.54 7.98 16.98
C GLY A 323 -2.56 8.32 18.11
N LEU A 324 -1.45 7.58 18.20
CA LEU A 324 -0.39 7.84 19.18
C LEU A 324 0.28 9.20 18.96
N ILE A 325 0.59 9.56 17.71
CA ILE A 325 1.22 10.85 17.38
C ILE A 325 0.28 12.01 17.69
N ASN A 326 -1.00 11.90 17.30
CA ASN A 326 -2.00 12.93 17.56
C ASN A 326 -2.28 13.14 19.05
N MET A 327 -2.09 12.12 19.89
CA MET A 327 -2.18 12.25 21.35
C MET A 327 -0.89 12.77 21.99
N SER A 328 0.26 12.59 21.33
CA SER A 328 1.57 12.90 21.89
C SER A 328 2.11 14.28 21.46
N TYR A 329 1.62 14.83 20.35
CA TYR A 329 2.14 16.07 19.77
C TYR A 329 1.02 16.97 19.23
N ASP A 330 1.16 18.28 19.41
CA ASP A 330 0.24 19.28 18.84
C ASP A 330 0.54 19.48 17.34
N VAL A 331 -0.08 18.63 16.54
CA VAL A 331 0.10 18.54 15.07
C VAL A 331 -0.36 19.79 14.32
N ILE A 332 -1.37 20.51 14.83
CA ILE A 332 -1.95 21.70 14.18
C ILE A 332 -0.98 22.88 14.24
N HIS A 333 -0.27 23.02 15.36
CA HIS A 333 0.70 24.09 15.58
C HIS A 333 2.13 23.73 15.14
N ALA A 334 2.34 22.52 14.60
CA ALA A 334 3.60 22.10 14.05
C ALA A 334 4.03 23.01 12.89
N SER A 335 5.31 23.39 12.85
CA SER A 335 5.90 23.99 11.64
C SER A 335 6.05 22.93 10.55
N ASP A 336 6.13 23.37 9.29
CA ASP A 336 6.25 22.46 8.14
C ASP A 336 7.46 21.53 8.26
N LEU A 337 8.59 22.05 8.75
CA LEU A 337 9.79 21.24 8.99
C LEU A 337 9.54 20.13 10.02
N VAL A 338 8.91 20.47 11.14
CA VAL A 338 8.62 19.48 12.19
C VAL A 338 7.61 18.45 11.71
N GLY A 339 6.55 18.88 11.01
CA GLY A 339 5.58 17.98 10.40
C GLY A 339 6.22 17.01 9.42
N MET A 340 7.11 17.51 8.55
CA MET A 340 7.87 16.65 7.64
C MET A 340 8.77 15.66 8.37
N LEU A 341 9.51 16.09 9.38
CA LEU A 341 10.36 15.19 10.17
C LEU A 341 9.55 14.08 10.84
N ILE A 342 8.40 14.41 11.44
CA ILE A 342 7.49 13.42 12.04
C ILE A 342 7.00 12.43 10.98
N LEU A 343 6.58 12.91 9.80
CA LEU A 343 6.12 12.04 8.71
C LEU A 343 7.22 11.11 8.18
N PHE A 344 8.46 11.60 8.07
CA PHE A 344 9.61 10.79 7.69
C PHE A 344 9.92 9.73 8.75
N ILE A 345 9.91 10.08 10.04
CA ILE A 345 10.14 9.12 11.13
C ILE A 345 9.03 8.05 11.13
N TYR A 346 7.78 8.48 11.05
CA TYR A 346 6.61 7.61 11.05
C TYR A 346 6.63 6.61 9.87
N THR A 347 6.84 7.08 8.64
CA THR A 347 6.87 6.20 7.46
C THR A 347 8.10 5.29 7.45
N TYR A 348 9.24 5.75 7.98
CA TYR A 348 10.43 4.93 8.17
C TYR A 348 10.20 3.79 9.15
N VAL A 349 9.63 4.08 10.32
CA VAL A 349 9.30 3.06 11.35
C VAL A 349 8.35 2.02 10.79
N LEU A 350 7.27 2.44 10.11
CA LEU A 350 6.32 1.53 9.46
C LEU A 350 7.01 0.62 8.44
N SER A 351 7.84 1.21 7.57
CA SER A 351 8.59 0.48 6.53
C SER A 351 9.56 -0.52 7.15
N MET A 352 10.25 -0.15 8.23
CA MET A 352 11.21 -0.99 8.92
C MET A 352 10.53 -2.17 9.62
N VAL A 353 9.37 -1.95 10.26
CA VAL A 353 8.59 -3.05 10.86
C VAL A 353 8.13 -4.04 9.79
N ALA A 354 7.60 -3.54 8.66
CA ALA A 354 7.20 -4.40 7.54
C ALA A 354 8.37 -5.22 7.00
N TYR A 355 9.53 -4.57 6.79
CA TYR A 355 10.75 -5.21 6.30
C TYR A 355 11.27 -6.28 7.26
N SER A 356 11.30 -5.99 8.56
CA SER A 356 11.71 -6.93 9.62
C SER A 356 10.79 -8.14 9.71
N MET A 357 9.47 -7.94 9.63
CA MET A 357 8.53 -9.07 9.59
C MET A 357 8.75 -9.95 8.35
N HIS A 358 9.08 -9.35 7.21
CA HIS A 358 9.35 -10.08 5.98
C HIS A 358 10.65 -10.88 6.06
N SER A 359 11.72 -10.32 6.65
CA SER A 359 13.01 -11.00 6.84
C SER A 359 12.91 -12.16 7.83
N HIS A 360 12.08 -12.03 8.87
CA HIS A 360 11.79 -13.10 9.84
C HIS A 360 10.67 -14.06 9.41
N HIS A 361 10.17 -13.97 8.17
CA HIS A 361 9.10 -14.81 7.62
C HIS A 361 7.78 -14.82 8.42
N VAL A 362 7.53 -13.76 9.18
CA VAL A 362 6.30 -13.61 9.96
C VAL A 362 5.16 -13.20 9.04
N LYS A 363 4.19 -14.10 8.85
CA LYS A 363 2.95 -13.83 8.12
C LYS A 363 1.76 -13.87 9.05
N ILE A 364 1.10 -12.72 9.16
CA ILE A 364 -0.10 -12.55 9.95
C ILE A 364 -1.31 -12.71 9.02
N LYS A 365 -1.98 -13.87 9.09
CA LYS A 365 -3.18 -14.15 8.31
C LYS A 365 -4.42 -13.90 9.17
N PHE A 366 -4.96 -12.68 9.11
CA PHE A 366 -6.19 -12.33 9.83
C PHE A 366 -7.48 -12.37 8.98
N TRP A 367 -7.43 -12.54 7.65
CA TRP A 367 -8.64 -12.77 6.84
C TRP A 367 -8.37 -13.44 5.49
#